data_AF-A0AAU0HKS8-F1
#
_entry.id   AF-A0AAU0HKS8-F1
#
_cell.length_a   1.000
_cell.length_b   1.000
_cell.length_c   1.000
_cell.angle_alpha   90.00
_cell.angle_beta   90.00
_cell.angle_gamma   90.00
#
_symmetry.space_group_name_H-M   'P 1'
#
loop_
_entity.id
_entity.type
_entity.pdbx_description
1 polymer ?
#
loop_
_entity_poly.entity_id
_entity_poly.type
_entity_poly.pdbx_seq_one_letter_code
_entity_poly.pdbx_strand_id
1 'polypeptide(L)'
;MGKRFILGLLTVSLGACATTTTSQTSPQAGSPLMAQGLSAEEKQARQLVQIQSTGNEIVRLYRMEQYGEDPGYSPAARRARQAALRLDFDHCTKDYTTVALEGDSLGGPGPGLIAVYLIPEPENADLVPIGGFYRVLVDSESGDVTHFRELGNGCRTLSLNPTHQDGASVSSLLVNHNFTPYPLENHVFASMTYEVDLVVMTNGVTWKVDNGRIWALD
;
A
#
# COMPACT_ATOMS: atom_id res chain seq x y z
N MET A 1 -30.49 -32.18 31.21
CA MET A 1 -30.29 -32.48 32.66
C MET A 1 -28.84 -32.19 32.96
N GLY A 2 -28.39 -31.38 33.92
CA GLY A 2 -29.00 -30.51 34.92
C GLY A 2 -27.86 -29.63 35.49
N LYS A 3 -28.17 -28.35 35.73
CA LYS A 3 -27.29 -27.25 36.14
C LYS A 3 -26.67 -27.47 37.53
N ARG A 4 -25.50 -26.86 37.78
CA ARG A 4 -25.16 -26.27 39.09
C ARG A 4 -24.43 -24.93 38.92
N PHE A 5 -25.15 -23.88 39.30
CA PHE A 5 -24.67 -22.51 39.54
C PHE A 5 -24.10 -22.44 40.96
N ILE A 6 -23.02 -21.70 41.17
CA ILE A 6 -22.56 -21.29 42.51
C ILE A 6 -22.83 -19.80 42.68
N LEU A 7 -23.62 -19.51 43.70
CA LEU A 7 -24.08 -18.21 44.14
C LEU A 7 -23.10 -17.69 45.21
N GLY A 8 -22.36 -16.61 44.92
CA GLY A 8 -21.51 -15.92 45.89
C GLY A 8 -22.29 -14.80 46.58
N LEU A 9 -22.53 -14.96 47.88
CA LEU A 9 -23.25 -14.01 48.73
C LEU A 9 -22.43 -12.72 48.95
N LEU A 10 -23.11 -11.57 48.79
CA LEU A 10 -22.68 -10.27 49.29
C LEU A 10 -22.70 -10.24 50.82
N THR A 11 -21.64 -9.71 51.43
CA THR A 11 -21.67 -9.10 52.76
C THR A 11 -21.16 -7.66 52.66
N VAL A 12 -22.05 -6.70 52.92
CA VAL A 12 -21.73 -5.28 53.05
C VAL A 12 -21.49 -5.00 54.52
N SER A 13 -20.26 -4.63 54.88
CA SER A 13 -19.92 -4.14 56.21
C SER A 13 -19.92 -2.61 56.20
N LEU A 14 -20.76 -2.01 57.03
CA LEU A 14 -20.74 -0.59 57.38
C LEU A 14 -19.61 -0.34 58.39
N GLY A 15 -18.55 0.33 57.93
CA GLY A 15 -17.43 0.78 58.75
C GLY A 15 -17.36 2.31 58.80
N ALA A 16 -17.24 2.85 60.00
CA ALA A 16 -17.44 4.23 60.40
C ALA A 16 -16.53 5.28 59.73
N CYS A 17 -17.09 6.48 59.56
CA CYS A 17 -16.37 7.71 59.20
C CYS A 17 -15.39 8.11 60.30
N ALA A 18 -14.09 8.11 59.98
CA ALA A 18 -13.07 8.83 60.73
C ALA A 18 -12.54 9.96 59.84
N THR A 19 -12.84 11.19 60.24
CA THR A 19 -12.31 12.42 59.64
C THR A 19 -10.81 12.51 59.89
N THR A 20 -10.02 12.26 58.85
CA THR A 20 -8.58 12.52 58.86
C THR A 20 -8.33 13.74 57.99
N THR A 21 -7.89 14.83 58.62
CA THR A 21 -7.47 16.07 57.99
C THR A 21 -6.18 15.81 57.21
N THR A 22 -6.30 15.52 55.91
CA THR A 22 -5.14 15.36 55.02
C THR A 22 -4.72 16.74 54.50
N SER A 23 -3.47 17.07 54.79
CA SER A 23 -2.75 18.26 54.36
C SER A 23 -2.79 18.39 52.83
N GLN A 24 -3.26 19.55 52.34
CA GLN A 24 -3.18 19.93 50.93
C GLN A 24 -1.72 19.94 50.47
N THR A 25 -1.32 18.90 49.74
CA THR A 25 -0.16 18.93 48.87
C THR A 25 -0.62 19.52 47.54
N SER A 26 0.05 20.59 47.12
CA SER A 26 -0.15 21.22 45.81
C SER A 26 -0.19 20.17 44.69
N PRO A 27 -1.13 20.26 43.74
CA PRO A 27 -1.02 19.50 42.51
C PRO A 27 0.24 19.98 41.78
N GLN A 28 1.28 19.14 41.79
CA GLN A 28 2.38 19.29 40.86
C GLN A 28 1.76 19.34 39.46
N ALA A 29 2.03 20.43 38.75
CA ALA A 29 1.69 20.59 37.36
C ALA A 29 2.14 19.33 36.62
N GLY A 30 1.16 18.56 36.11
CA GLY A 30 1.42 17.41 35.28
C GLY A 30 2.34 17.86 34.16
N SER A 31 3.52 17.25 34.09
CA SER A 31 4.41 17.45 32.96
C SER A 31 3.60 17.19 31.69
N PRO A 32 3.66 18.07 30.68
CA PRO A 32 2.96 17.83 29.43
C PRO A 32 3.43 16.47 28.92
N LEU A 33 2.48 15.57 28.71
CA LEU A 33 2.70 14.29 28.06
C LEU A 33 3.22 14.61 26.66
N MET A 34 4.54 14.73 26.53
CA MET A 34 5.22 14.99 25.27
C MET A 34 4.77 13.89 24.31
N ALA A 35 4.07 14.28 23.25
CA ALA A 35 3.73 13.40 22.15
C ALA A 35 5.05 12.87 21.58
N GLN A 36 5.48 11.68 22.01
CA GLN A 36 6.63 11.02 21.44
C GLN A 36 6.26 10.69 19.99
N GLY A 37 6.91 11.36 19.04
CA GLY A 37 6.72 11.07 17.63
C GLY A 37 7.06 9.62 17.32
N LEU A 38 6.41 9.05 16.31
CA LEU A 38 6.65 7.67 15.88
C LEU A 38 8.14 7.43 15.61
N SER A 39 8.62 6.25 16.01
CA SER A 39 9.95 5.77 15.69
C SER A 39 10.12 5.60 14.17
N ALA A 40 11.37 5.50 13.70
CA ALA A 40 11.64 5.26 12.27
C ALA A 40 11.04 3.92 11.80
N GLU A 41 11.11 2.90 12.66
CA GLU A 41 10.54 1.57 12.42
C GLU A 41 9.01 1.63 12.31
N GLU A 42 8.34 2.33 13.21
CA GLU A 42 6.89 2.51 13.16
C GLU A 42 6.44 3.27 11.90
N LYS A 43 7.21 4.28 11.48
CA LYS A 43 6.96 4.99 10.23
C LYS A 43 7.10 4.09 9.01
N GLN A 44 8.15 3.27 8.98
CA GLN A 44 8.37 2.32 7.89
C GLN A 44 7.26 1.25 7.85
N ALA A 45 6.87 0.69 9.00
CA ALA A 45 5.79 -0.29 9.08
C ALA A 45 4.46 0.29 8.57
N ARG A 46 4.11 1.52 8.98
CA ARG A 46 2.93 2.23 8.45
C ARG A 46 3.01 2.47 6.95
N GLN A 47 4.19 2.83 6.46
CA GLN A 47 4.43 3.03 5.03
C GLN A 47 4.22 1.74 4.23
N LEU A 48 4.71 0.60 4.72
CA LEU A 48 4.51 -0.70 4.07
C LEU A 48 3.04 -1.10 4.03
N VAL A 49 2.31 -0.93 5.14
CA VAL A 49 0.86 -1.18 5.19
C VAL A 49 0.13 -0.33 4.15
N GLN A 50 0.49 0.95 4.02
CA GLN A 50 -0.08 1.83 3.01
C GLN A 50 0.23 1.33 1.59
N ILE A 51 1.48 0.95 1.30
CA ILE A 51 1.91 0.44 -0.01
C ILE A 51 1.14 -0.84 -0.36
N GLN A 52 1.04 -1.77 0.58
CA GLN A 52 0.27 -3.01 0.40
C GLN A 52 -1.18 -2.69 0.08
N SER A 53 -1.83 -1.85 0.89
CA SER A 53 -3.23 -1.46 0.69
C SER A 53 -3.45 -0.80 -0.68
N THR A 54 -2.52 0.08 -1.08
CA THR A 54 -2.54 0.77 -2.38
C THR A 54 -2.42 -0.23 -3.52
N GLY A 55 -1.44 -1.13 -3.47
CA GLY A 55 -1.21 -2.13 -4.52
C GLY A 55 -2.41 -3.07 -4.69
N ASN A 56 -3.01 -3.52 -3.58
CA ASN A 56 -4.23 -4.34 -3.62
C ASN A 56 -5.39 -3.61 -4.32
N GLU A 57 -5.58 -2.33 -4.02
CA GLU A 57 -6.64 -1.53 -4.63
C GLU A 57 -6.39 -1.26 -6.12
N ILE A 58 -5.13 -1.01 -6.50
CA ILE A 58 -4.75 -0.89 -7.91
C ILE A 58 -5.12 -2.16 -8.68
N VAL A 59 -4.77 -3.33 -8.14
CA VAL A 59 -5.08 -4.63 -8.78
C VAL A 59 -6.58 -4.85 -8.90
N ARG A 60 -7.35 -4.48 -7.87
CA ARG A 60 -8.82 -4.56 -7.89
C ARG A 60 -9.39 -3.75 -9.06
N LEU A 61 -9.02 -2.48 -9.16
CA LEU A 61 -9.51 -1.58 -10.20
C LEU A 61 -9.01 -1.97 -11.59
N TYR A 62 -7.75 -2.39 -11.71
CA TYR A 62 -7.16 -2.88 -12.95
C TYR A 62 -7.93 -4.09 -13.48
N ARG A 63 -8.23 -5.09 -12.62
CA ARG A 63 -8.99 -6.28 -13.03
C ARG A 63 -10.41 -5.94 -13.46
N MET A 64 -11.09 -5.01 -12.77
CA MET A 64 -12.42 -4.54 -13.20
C MET A 64 -12.36 -4.02 -14.64
N GLU A 65 -11.41 -3.13 -14.96
CA GLU A 65 -11.25 -2.63 -16.32
C GLU A 65 -10.91 -3.73 -17.32
N GLN A 66 -10.00 -4.65 -16.98
CA GLN A 66 -9.61 -5.78 -17.81
C GLN A 66 -10.81 -6.68 -18.16
N TYR A 67 -11.75 -6.84 -17.23
CA TYR A 67 -12.97 -7.63 -17.44
C TYR A 67 -14.15 -6.80 -18.00
N GLY A 68 -13.93 -5.54 -18.35
CA GLY A 68 -14.97 -4.66 -18.90
C GLY A 68 -16.01 -4.20 -17.89
N GLU A 69 -15.71 -4.32 -16.59
CA GLU A 69 -16.54 -3.77 -15.51
C GLU A 69 -16.25 -2.28 -15.31
N ASP A 70 -17.27 -1.50 -14.94
CA ASP A 70 -17.10 -0.09 -14.62
C ASP A 70 -16.52 0.07 -13.20
N PRO A 71 -15.29 0.57 -13.02
CA PRO A 71 -14.73 0.87 -11.71
C PRO A 71 -15.45 1.99 -10.95
N GLY A 72 -16.37 2.72 -11.61
CA GLY A 72 -17.18 3.76 -11.00
C GLY A 72 -16.46 5.09 -10.85
N TYR A 73 -15.47 5.37 -11.71
CA TYR A 73 -14.68 6.60 -11.61
C TYR A 73 -15.52 7.86 -11.70
N SER A 74 -15.27 8.79 -10.78
CA SER A 74 -15.88 10.12 -10.84
C SER A 74 -15.49 10.86 -12.14
N PRO A 75 -16.24 11.91 -12.53
CA PRO A 75 -15.80 12.80 -13.60
C PRO A 75 -14.40 13.39 -13.35
N ALA A 76 -14.01 13.64 -12.10
CA ALA A 76 -12.69 14.14 -11.75
C ALA A 76 -11.60 13.08 -12.00
N ALA A 77 -11.82 11.83 -11.57
CA ALA A 77 -10.91 10.73 -11.84
C ALA A 77 -10.71 10.47 -13.34
N ARG A 78 -11.79 10.52 -14.13
CA ARG A 78 -11.69 10.40 -15.60
C ARG A 78 -10.86 11.54 -16.21
N ARG A 79 -11.02 12.78 -15.75
CA ARG A 79 -10.17 13.91 -16.19
C ARG A 79 -8.72 13.72 -15.76
N ALA A 80 -8.48 13.29 -14.54
CA ALA A 80 -7.14 13.04 -14.01
C ALA A 80 -6.39 11.98 -14.84
N ARG A 81 -7.06 10.88 -15.21
CA ARG A 81 -6.49 9.85 -16.11
C ARG A 81 -6.06 10.43 -17.46
N GLN A 82 -6.91 11.27 -18.05
CA GLN A 82 -6.60 11.95 -19.31
C GLN A 82 -5.46 12.96 -19.18
N ALA A 83 -5.37 13.67 -18.05
CA ALA A 83 -4.25 14.57 -17.77
C ALA A 83 -2.93 13.80 -17.64
N ALA A 84 -2.93 12.68 -16.92
CA ALA A 84 -1.76 11.82 -16.76
C ALA A 84 -1.24 11.25 -18.09
N LEU A 85 -2.13 10.81 -18.99
CA LEU A 85 -1.77 10.30 -20.32
C LEU A 85 -1.20 11.36 -21.28
N ARG A 86 -1.35 12.65 -20.98
CA ARG A 86 -0.81 13.75 -21.79
C ARG A 86 0.57 14.20 -21.33
N LEU A 87 1.05 13.68 -20.21
CA LEU A 87 2.42 13.97 -19.77
C LEU A 87 3.40 13.38 -20.77
N ASP A 88 4.51 14.09 -20.97
CA ASP A 88 5.65 13.59 -21.70
C ASP A 88 6.51 12.77 -20.73
N PHE A 89 6.61 11.46 -20.96
CA PHE A 89 7.40 10.55 -20.14
C PHE A 89 8.02 9.45 -21.01
N ASP A 90 9.03 8.77 -20.47
CA ASP A 90 9.70 7.68 -21.17
C ASP A 90 8.76 6.46 -21.26
N HIS A 91 8.13 6.28 -22.43
CA HIS A 91 7.24 5.15 -22.66
C HIS A 91 8.02 3.85 -22.79
N CYS A 92 7.75 2.89 -21.90
CA CYS A 92 8.32 1.55 -21.97
C CYS A 92 7.53 0.60 -22.88
N THR A 93 6.27 0.92 -23.11
CA THR A 93 5.34 0.18 -23.96
C THR A 93 4.52 1.18 -24.77
N LYS A 94 3.93 0.72 -25.87
CA LYS A 94 3.05 1.56 -26.68
C LYS A 94 1.79 1.97 -25.89
N ASP A 95 1.25 1.02 -25.16
CA ASP A 95 -0.03 1.15 -24.48
C ASP A 95 0.16 1.11 -22.95
N TYR A 96 -0.66 1.89 -22.24
CA TYR A 96 -0.64 2.04 -20.80
C TYR A 96 -2.07 1.98 -20.26
N THR A 97 -2.34 1.03 -19.36
CA THR A 97 -3.56 1.05 -18.56
C THR A 97 -3.42 2.13 -17.49
N THR A 98 -4.53 2.83 -17.19
CA THR A 98 -4.52 3.85 -16.15
C THR A 98 -5.52 3.55 -15.04
N VAL A 99 -5.06 3.55 -13.79
CA VAL A 99 -5.90 3.35 -12.60
C VAL A 99 -5.92 4.62 -11.76
N ALA A 100 -7.09 5.07 -11.30
CA ALA A 100 -7.21 6.28 -10.48
C ALA A 100 -7.69 5.97 -9.06
N LEU A 101 -6.97 6.44 -8.04
CA LEU A 101 -7.37 6.38 -6.63
C LEU A 101 -7.77 7.78 -6.15
N GLU A 102 -8.99 7.91 -5.63
CA GLU A 102 -9.57 9.19 -5.23
C GLU A 102 -9.51 9.40 -3.71
N GLY A 103 -9.10 10.60 -3.28
CA GLY A 103 -9.27 11.05 -1.89
C GLY A 103 -8.56 10.16 -0.85
N ASP A 104 -9.28 9.87 0.23
CA ASP A 104 -8.85 8.99 1.32
C ASP A 104 -9.18 7.50 1.07
N SER A 105 -9.44 7.10 -0.18
CA SER A 105 -9.57 5.67 -0.51
C SER A 105 -8.34 4.91 -0.01
N LEU A 106 -8.46 3.60 0.21
CA LEU A 106 -7.31 2.77 0.58
C LEU A 106 -6.16 2.97 -0.42
N GLY A 107 -5.08 3.64 0.00
CA GLY A 107 -3.96 4.00 -0.89
C GLY A 107 -4.02 5.35 -1.61
N GLY A 108 -5.09 6.13 -1.42
CA GLY A 108 -5.28 7.45 -2.00
C GLY A 108 -4.34 8.51 -1.41
N PRO A 109 -4.13 9.62 -2.14
CA PRO A 109 -3.18 10.67 -1.75
C PRO A 109 -3.69 11.61 -0.65
N GLY A 110 -4.94 11.46 -0.21
CA GLY A 110 -5.61 12.35 0.74
C GLY A 110 -6.65 13.26 0.06
N PRO A 111 -7.33 14.11 0.84
CA PRO A 111 -8.42 14.94 0.33
C PRO A 111 -7.93 15.91 -0.76
N GLY A 112 -8.75 16.10 -1.79
CA GLY A 112 -8.48 17.04 -2.87
C GLY A 112 -7.51 16.52 -3.95
N LEU A 113 -6.91 15.35 -3.78
CA LEU A 113 -5.96 14.77 -4.74
C LEU A 113 -6.47 13.43 -5.30
N ILE A 114 -6.05 13.14 -6.54
CA ILE A 114 -6.29 11.87 -7.23
C ILE A 114 -4.93 11.30 -7.64
N ALA A 115 -4.63 10.08 -7.22
CA ALA A 115 -3.42 9.37 -7.66
C ALA A 115 -3.75 8.53 -8.89
N VAL A 116 -3.17 8.86 -10.03
CA VAL A 116 -3.27 8.10 -11.27
C VAL A 116 -2.01 7.26 -11.44
N TYR A 117 -2.20 5.96 -11.62
CA TYR A 117 -1.14 5.01 -11.93
C TYR A 117 -1.13 4.73 -13.42
N LEU A 118 0.02 4.95 -14.06
CA LEU A 118 0.28 4.55 -15.43
C LEU A 118 0.99 3.20 -15.39
N ILE A 119 0.31 2.16 -15.86
CA ILE A 119 0.75 0.76 -15.82
C ILE A 119 1.11 0.35 -17.26
N PRO A 120 2.36 -0.03 -17.54
CA PRO A 120 2.75 -0.46 -18.87
C PRO A 120 2.08 -1.80 -19.22
N GLU A 121 1.51 -1.89 -20.41
CA GLU A 121 0.95 -3.14 -20.94
C GLU A 121 2.03 -3.89 -21.74
N PRO A 122 2.49 -5.07 -21.27
CA PRO A 122 3.55 -5.80 -21.97
C PRO A 122 3.03 -6.35 -23.30
N GLU A 123 3.89 -6.34 -24.32
CA GLU A 123 3.57 -6.89 -25.65
C GLU A 123 3.41 -8.43 -25.63
N ASN A 124 3.90 -9.09 -24.58
CA ASN A 124 3.84 -10.53 -24.38
C ASN A 124 3.39 -10.84 -22.94
N ALA A 125 2.40 -11.72 -22.78
CA ALA A 125 1.91 -12.18 -21.49
C ALA A 125 2.97 -12.90 -20.64
N ASP A 126 4.01 -13.45 -21.27
CA ASP A 126 5.15 -14.07 -20.58
C ASP A 126 6.09 -13.04 -19.93
N LEU A 127 5.89 -11.75 -20.18
CA LEU A 127 6.72 -10.67 -19.62
C LEU A 127 5.98 -9.97 -18.48
N VAL A 128 6.59 -9.99 -17.30
CA VAL A 128 6.17 -9.21 -16.14
C VAL A 128 6.91 -7.88 -16.15
N PRO A 129 6.23 -6.73 -16.38
CA PRO A 129 6.85 -5.43 -16.21
C PRO A 129 7.14 -5.19 -14.73
N ILE A 130 8.37 -4.78 -14.44
CA ILE A 130 8.83 -4.40 -13.10
C ILE A 130 9.21 -2.92 -13.06
N GLY A 131 9.56 -2.34 -14.21
CA GLY A 131 9.77 -0.90 -14.39
C GLY A 131 8.76 -0.27 -15.35
N GLY A 132 8.91 1.01 -15.63
CA GLY A 132 8.01 1.76 -16.50
C GLY A 132 6.66 2.13 -15.88
N PHE A 133 6.50 1.93 -14.56
CA PHE A 133 5.33 2.35 -13.81
C PHE A 133 5.48 3.79 -13.34
N TYR A 134 4.41 4.57 -13.42
CA TYR A 134 4.39 5.95 -12.93
C TYR A 134 3.19 6.21 -12.02
N ARG A 135 3.38 7.12 -11.06
CA ARG A 135 2.32 7.70 -10.24
C ARG A 135 2.26 9.20 -10.48
N VAL A 136 1.07 9.66 -10.83
CA VAL A 136 0.75 11.06 -11.09
C VAL A 136 -0.24 11.51 -10.02
N LEU A 137 0.05 12.59 -9.30
CA LEU A 137 -0.93 13.23 -8.44
C LEU A 137 -1.57 14.37 -9.21
N VAL A 138 -2.89 14.38 -9.22
CA VAL A 138 -3.71 15.38 -9.90
C VAL A 138 -4.62 16.03 -8.88
N ASP A 139 -4.68 17.36 -8.89
CA ASP A 139 -5.64 18.10 -8.09
C ASP A 139 -7.06 17.85 -8.62
N SER A 140 -7.96 17.42 -7.74
CA SER A 140 -9.30 16.94 -8.11
C SER A 140 -10.22 18.06 -8.64
N GLU A 141 -9.96 19.31 -8.26
CA GLU A 141 -10.76 20.47 -8.65
C GLU A 141 -10.26 21.07 -9.96
N SER A 142 -9.00 21.47 -10.01
CA SER A 142 -8.35 22.11 -11.16
C SER A 142 -8.05 21.12 -12.29
N GLY A 143 -7.75 19.86 -11.95
CA GLY A 143 -7.21 18.88 -12.90
C GLY A 143 -5.71 19.04 -13.16
N ASP A 144 -5.02 19.90 -12.41
CA ASP A 144 -3.60 20.16 -12.58
C ASP A 144 -2.75 19.02 -11.99
N VAL A 145 -1.69 18.64 -12.71
CA VAL A 145 -0.71 17.67 -12.23
C VAL A 145 0.16 18.36 -11.17
N THR A 146 0.11 17.88 -9.94
CA THR A 146 0.86 18.43 -8.80
C THR A 146 2.12 17.63 -8.50
N HIS A 147 2.17 16.36 -8.90
CA HIS A 147 3.34 15.51 -8.73
C HIS A 147 3.40 14.43 -9.81
N PHE A 148 4.61 14.06 -10.21
CA PHE A 148 4.88 12.98 -11.16
C PHE A 148 6.09 12.20 -10.67
N ARG A 149 5.98 10.87 -10.59
CA ARG A 149 7.04 10.02 -10.05
C ARG A 149 7.05 8.64 -10.71
N GLU A 150 8.23 8.14 -11.05
CA GLU A 150 8.47 6.74 -11.42
C GLU A 150 8.38 5.82 -10.19
N LEU A 151 7.87 4.61 -10.37
CA LEU A 151 7.74 3.58 -9.33
C LEU A 151 8.70 2.40 -9.51
N GLY A 152 9.50 2.41 -10.59
CA GLY A 152 10.56 1.45 -10.85
C GLY A 152 11.77 2.18 -11.43
N ASN A 153 12.76 1.42 -11.90
CA ASN A 153 13.86 1.98 -12.69
C ASN A 153 13.77 1.44 -14.12
N GLY A 154 13.58 2.34 -15.08
CA GLY A 154 13.64 2.08 -16.52
C GLY A 154 12.62 1.06 -17.01
N CYS A 155 12.79 0.57 -18.24
CA CYS A 155 11.87 -0.38 -18.88
C CYS A 155 12.24 -1.84 -18.62
N ARG A 156 12.28 -2.24 -17.35
CA ARG A 156 12.66 -3.61 -16.96
C ARG A 156 11.48 -4.57 -16.97
N THR A 157 11.68 -5.73 -17.57
CA THR A 157 10.75 -6.86 -17.59
C THR A 157 11.44 -8.14 -17.11
N LEU A 158 10.65 -9.09 -16.61
CA LEU A 158 11.09 -10.42 -16.23
C LEU A 158 10.27 -11.47 -16.99
N SER A 159 10.89 -12.59 -17.37
CA SER A 159 10.22 -13.68 -18.09
C SER A 159 9.61 -14.69 -17.11
N LEU A 160 8.34 -15.05 -17.35
CA LEU A 160 7.67 -16.19 -16.70
C LEU A 160 8.04 -17.54 -17.32
N ASN A 161 8.72 -17.53 -18.47
CA ASN A 161 9.18 -18.73 -19.15
C ASN A 161 10.70 -18.83 -19.02
N PRO A 162 11.23 -19.70 -18.12
CA PRO A 162 12.64 -19.96 -18.05
C PRO A 162 12.99 -20.88 -19.22
N THR A 163 13.85 -20.41 -20.11
CA THR A 163 14.20 -20.98 -21.42
C THR A 163 14.78 -22.41 -21.44
N HIS A 164 14.74 -23.16 -20.33
CA HIS A 164 15.62 -24.32 -20.16
C HIS A 164 14.99 -25.59 -19.55
N GLN A 165 13.70 -25.64 -19.20
CA GLN A 165 13.08 -26.90 -18.73
C GLN A 165 11.62 -27.04 -19.17
N ASP A 166 11.35 -27.98 -20.08
CA ASP A 166 10.00 -28.34 -20.48
C ASP A 166 9.18 -28.78 -19.24
N GLY A 167 8.08 -28.07 -18.98
CA GLY A 167 7.17 -28.36 -17.87
C GLY A 167 7.55 -27.76 -16.51
N ALA A 168 8.64 -26.96 -16.42
CA ALA A 168 8.93 -26.20 -15.21
C ALA A 168 8.08 -24.91 -15.15
N SER A 169 7.54 -24.58 -13.97
CA SER A 169 6.86 -23.30 -13.70
C SER A 169 7.75 -22.40 -12.83
N VAL A 170 7.68 -21.09 -13.07
CA VAL A 170 8.36 -20.10 -12.24
C VAL A 170 7.58 -19.95 -10.94
N SER A 171 8.21 -20.30 -9.81
CA SER A 171 7.62 -20.08 -8.49
C SER A 171 7.89 -18.68 -7.93
N SER A 172 8.98 -18.05 -8.36
CA SER A 172 9.35 -16.71 -7.90
C SER A 172 10.22 -15.98 -8.91
N LEU A 173 10.10 -14.67 -8.94
CA LEU A 173 10.95 -13.76 -9.71
C LEU A 173 11.82 -12.93 -8.77
N LEU A 174 13.11 -12.83 -9.09
CA LEU A 174 14.05 -11.99 -8.35
C LEU A 174 14.20 -10.64 -9.05
N VAL A 175 14.04 -9.55 -8.30
CA VAL A 175 14.42 -8.20 -8.75
C VAL A 175 15.32 -7.54 -7.71
N ASN A 176 16.36 -6.87 -8.17
CA ASN A 176 17.17 -5.99 -7.35
C ASN A 176 17.05 -4.53 -7.84
N HIS A 177 17.03 -3.59 -6.89
CA HIS A 177 17.16 -2.17 -7.20
C HIS A 177 17.65 -1.35 -6.02
N ASN A 178 18.26 -0.20 -6.33
CA ASN A 178 18.62 0.83 -5.35
C ASN A 178 17.72 2.08 -5.47
N PHE A 179 16.55 1.94 -6.11
CA PHE A 179 15.62 3.04 -6.36
C PHE A 179 14.93 3.54 -5.08
N THR A 180 14.47 2.60 -4.26
CA THR A 180 13.86 2.84 -2.96
C THR A 180 14.40 1.86 -1.92
N PRO A 181 14.34 2.20 -0.61
CA PRO A 181 14.79 1.31 0.46
C PRO A 181 13.82 0.15 0.77
N TYR A 182 12.69 0.07 0.08
CA TYR A 182 11.67 -0.98 0.20
C TYR A 182 10.90 -1.13 -1.12
N PRO A 183 10.19 -2.26 -1.35
CA PRO A 183 9.33 -2.45 -2.51
C PRO A 183 8.18 -1.43 -2.53
N LEU A 184 7.85 -0.93 -3.71
CA LEU A 184 6.71 -0.04 -3.96
C LEU A 184 5.48 -0.80 -4.47
N GLU A 185 4.38 -0.08 -4.64
CA GLU A 185 3.07 -0.61 -5.06
C GLU A 185 3.09 -1.35 -6.40
N ASN A 186 4.03 -1.03 -7.31
CA ASN A 186 4.24 -1.76 -8.56
C ASN A 186 4.66 -3.23 -8.35
N HIS A 187 5.39 -3.53 -7.27
CA HIS A 187 5.78 -4.90 -6.94
C HIS A 187 4.59 -5.70 -6.43
N VAL A 188 3.73 -5.06 -5.63
CA VAL A 188 2.46 -5.65 -5.17
C VAL A 188 1.56 -5.93 -6.37
N PHE A 189 1.44 -4.95 -7.28
CA PHE A 189 0.69 -5.10 -8.52
C PHE A 189 1.21 -6.27 -9.35
N ALA A 190 2.51 -6.32 -9.65
CA ALA A 190 3.10 -7.38 -10.46
C ALA A 190 2.91 -8.76 -9.83
N SER A 191 3.13 -8.92 -8.52
CA SER A 191 2.94 -10.21 -7.85
C SER A 191 1.51 -10.71 -7.97
N MET A 192 0.51 -9.84 -7.79
CA MET A 192 -0.90 -10.24 -7.83
C MET A 192 -1.43 -10.42 -9.25
N THR A 193 -1.04 -9.56 -10.19
CA THR A 193 -1.53 -9.60 -11.57
C THR A 193 -1.00 -10.83 -12.32
N TYR A 194 0.26 -11.20 -12.08
CA TYR A 194 0.92 -12.33 -12.74
C TYR A 194 0.98 -13.59 -11.87
N GLU A 195 0.35 -13.56 -10.70
CA GLU A 195 0.24 -14.69 -9.77
C GLU A 195 1.58 -15.38 -9.47
N VAL A 196 2.62 -14.57 -9.27
CA VAL A 196 3.99 -15.02 -9.02
C VAL A 196 4.59 -14.29 -7.82
N ASP A 197 5.32 -15.01 -6.97
CA ASP A 197 6.03 -14.41 -5.85
C ASP A 197 7.17 -13.52 -6.38
N LEU A 198 7.37 -12.34 -5.77
CA LEU A 198 8.56 -11.54 -6.02
C LEU A 198 9.49 -11.58 -4.81
N VAL A 199 10.77 -11.79 -5.08
CA VAL A 199 11.84 -11.56 -4.13
C VAL A 199 12.54 -10.27 -4.54
N VAL A 200 12.39 -9.23 -3.73
CA VAL A 200 12.88 -7.89 -4.03
C VAL A 200 14.07 -7.58 -3.13
N MET A 201 15.22 -7.27 -3.71
CA MET A 201 16.43 -6.88 -2.96
C MET A 201 16.63 -5.37 -3.05
N THR A 202 16.63 -4.68 -1.90
CA THR A 202 16.82 -3.23 -1.82
C THR A 202 17.79 -2.87 -0.71
N ASN A 203 18.85 -2.09 -1.00
CA ASN A 203 19.79 -1.58 0.02
C ASN A 203 20.29 -2.64 1.02
N GLY A 204 20.47 -3.89 0.56
CA GLY A 204 20.93 -5.01 1.40
C GLY A 204 19.83 -5.79 2.13
N VAL A 205 18.59 -5.31 2.12
CA VAL A 205 17.43 -6.02 2.68
C VAL A 205 16.76 -6.85 1.59
N THR A 206 16.34 -8.06 1.94
CA THR A 206 15.57 -8.94 1.06
C THR A 206 14.11 -8.96 1.50
N TRP A 207 13.22 -8.65 0.58
CA TRP A 207 11.78 -8.61 0.82
C TRP A 207 11.10 -9.72 0.02
N LYS A 208 10.07 -10.33 0.61
CA LYS A 208 9.11 -11.13 -0.13
C LYS A 208 7.86 -10.31 -0.40
N VAL A 209 7.40 -10.35 -1.64
CA VAL A 209 6.10 -9.83 -2.08
C VAL A 209 5.27 -10.99 -2.60
N ASP A 210 4.16 -11.26 -1.94
CA ASP A 210 3.29 -12.40 -2.24
C ASP A 210 1.87 -12.04 -1.83
N ASN A 211 0.93 -12.27 -2.75
CA ASN A 211 -0.51 -12.11 -2.56
C ASN A 211 -0.89 -10.81 -1.84
N GLY A 212 -0.40 -9.68 -2.36
CA GLY A 212 -0.76 -8.36 -1.83
C GLY A 212 0.04 -7.94 -0.58
N ARG A 213 1.03 -8.72 -0.15
CA ARG A 213 1.75 -8.49 1.11
C ARG A 213 3.24 -8.35 0.92
N ILE A 214 3.86 -7.52 1.75
CA ILE A 214 5.31 -7.27 1.78
C ILE A 214 5.81 -7.60 3.18
N TRP A 215 6.91 -8.35 3.28
CA TRP A 215 7.65 -8.53 4.52
C TRP A 215 9.13 -8.74 4.25
N ALA A 216 9.97 -8.35 5.21
CA ALA A 216 11.40 -8.59 5.16
C ALA A 216 11.71 -10.06 5.50
N LEU A 217 12.77 -10.61 4.92
CA LEU A 217 13.22 -12.00 5.12
C LEU A 217 14.45 -12.12 6.03
N ASP A 218 15.01 -11.00 6.50
CA ASP A 218 16.20 -10.91 7.36
C ASP A 218 15.88 -10.82 8.85
#